data_AF-A0AB37XSG7-F1
#
_entry.id   AF-A0AB37XSG7-F1
#
_cell.length_a   1.000
_cell.length_b   1.000
_cell.length_c   1.000
_cell.angle_alpha   90.00
_cell.angle_beta   90.00
_cell.angle_gamma   90.00
#
_symmetry.space_group_name_H-M   'P 1'
#
loop_
_entity.id
_entity.type
_entity.pdbx_description
1 polymer ?
#
loop_
_entity_poly.entity_id
_entity_poly.type
_entity_poly.pdbx_seq_one_letter_code
_entity_poly.pdbx_strand_id
1 'polypeptide(L)'
;IYINNNHSINNTRFSIARELVRYLFKNTDLMRDSNDNSLKNLHEMIYESDVNQFSVDLLMPKKQIEALVYNFYEVNNINLSSGLSEKERNKLLNLISTKLEVSKVAAGLRLYNLGIHI
;
A
#
# COMPACT_ATOMS: atom_id res chain seq x y z
N ILE A 1 -12.89 6.69 -14.67
CA ILE A 1 -11.56 6.09 -14.44
C ILE A 1 -11.16 5.41 -15.75
N TYR A 2 -10.10 5.87 -16.42
CA TYR A 2 -9.55 5.21 -17.60
C TYR A 2 -8.32 4.38 -17.17
N ILE A 3 -8.25 3.12 -17.59
CA ILE A 3 -7.22 2.18 -17.14
C ILE A 3 -6.53 1.60 -18.37
N ASN A 4 -5.20 1.54 -18.33
CA ASN A 4 -4.43 0.85 -19.36
C ASN A 4 -4.45 -0.67 -19.13
N ASN A 5 -5.14 -1.39 -20.02
CA ASN A 5 -5.35 -2.83 -19.93
C ASN A 5 -4.07 -3.67 -20.15
N ASN A 6 -2.96 -3.05 -20.56
CA ASN A 6 -1.67 -3.75 -20.71
C ASN A 6 -0.89 -3.86 -19.39
N HIS A 7 -1.39 -3.26 -18.30
CA HIS A 7 -0.77 -3.37 -16.99
C HIS A 7 -1.11 -4.70 -16.29
N SER A 8 -0.21 -5.15 -15.43
CA SER A 8 -0.49 -6.26 -14.52
C SER A 8 -1.72 -5.94 -13.65
N ILE A 9 -2.42 -6.98 -13.19
CA ILE A 9 -3.61 -6.83 -12.34
C ILE A 9 -3.30 -5.97 -11.09
N ASN A 10 -2.12 -6.16 -10.49
CA ASN A 10 -1.68 -5.40 -9.32
C ASN A 10 -1.58 -3.90 -9.62
N ASN A 11 -1.00 -3.53 -10.77
CA ASN A 11 -0.85 -2.13 -11.18
C ASN A 11 -2.21 -1.51 -11.53
N THR A 12 -3.07 -2.28 -12.20
CA THR A 12 -4.44 -1.88 -12.51
C THR A 12 -5.24 -1.57 -11.24
N ARG A 13 -5.18 -2.46 -10.23
CA ARG A 13 -5.84 -2.25 -8.93
C ARG A 13 -5.30 -1.02 -8.20
N PHE A 14 -3.99 -0.80 -8.22
CA PHE A 14 -3.39 0.39 -7.65
C PHE A 14 -3.84 1.68 -8.35
N SER A 15 -3.88 1.69 -9.69
CA SER A 15 -4.39 2.83 -10.45
C SER A 15 -5.86 3.13 -10.14
N ILE A 16 -6.70 2.11 -10.01
CA ILE A 16 -8.11 2.28 -9.60
C ILE A 16 -8.19 2.90 -8.21
N ALA A 17 -7.47 2.33 -7.23
CA ALA A 17 -7.44 2.86 -5.87
C ALA A 17 -7.01 4.33 -5.86
N ARG A 18 -5.96 4.67 -6.60
CA ARG A 18 -5.45 6.04 -6.71
C ARG A 18 -6.46 7.01 -7.27
N GLU A 19 -7.16 6.64 -8.35
CA GLU A 19 -8.19 7.51 -8.94
C GLU A 19 -9.41 7.67 -8.03
N LEU A 20 -9.80 6.63 -7.30
CA LEU A 20 -10.84 6.73 -6.27
C LEU A 20 -10.43 7.70 -5.16
N VAL A 21 -9.20 7.58 -4.66
CA VAL A 21 -8.66 8.46 -3.62
C VAL A 21 -8.58 9.91 -4.12
N ARG A 22 -8.06 10.14 -5.32
CA ARG A 22 -8.04 11.49 -5.94
C ARG A 22 -9.45 12.09 -6.03
N TYR A 23 -10.45 11.29 -6.39
CA TYR A 23 -11.83 11.75 -6.41
C TYR A 23 -12.32 12.16 -5.01
N LEU A 24 -11.97 11.40 -3.98
CA LEU A 24 -12.31 11.71 -2.59
C LEU A 24 -11.59 12.99 -2.10
N PHE A 25 -10.29 13.13 -2.39
CA PHE A 25 -9.48 14.27 -1.97
C PHE A 25 -9.82 15.57 -2.73
N LYS A 26 -10.24 15.50 -3.99
CA LYS A 26 -10.69 16.68 -4.76
C LYS A 26 -11.87 17.42 -4.10
N ASN A 27 -12.63 16.74 -3.25
CA ASN A 27 -13.72 17.34 -2.48
C ASN A 27 -13.25 17.96 -1.15
N THR A 28 -11.95 17.88 -0.84
CA THR A 28 -11.34 18.56 0.31
C THR A 28 -10.58 19.79 -0.21
N ASP A 29 -10.88 20.98 0.33
CA ASP A 29 -10.43 22.32 -0.13
C ASP A 29 -8.90 22.56 -0.13
N LEU A 30 -8.05 21.53 -0.03
CA LEU A 30 -6.58 21.62 0.11
C LEU A 30 -5.83 22.20 -1.11
N MET A 31 -6.52 22.48 -2.22
CA MET A 31 -5.91 22.98 -3.47
C MET A 31 -6.29 24.43 -3.80
N ARG A 32 -7.01 25.13 -2.92
CA ARG A 32 -7.34 26.54 -3.13
C ARG A 32 -6.19 27.44 -2.62
N ASP A 33 -5.64 28.21 -3.56
CA ASP A 33 -4.93 29.48 -3.36
C ASP A 33 -3.46 29.45 -2.92
N SER A 34 -2.55 28.98 -3.80
CA SER A 34 -1.16 29.45 -3.79
C SER A 34 -0.73 29.98 -5.16
N ASN A 35 -0.53 31.30 -5.29
CA ASN A 35 -0.04 31.97 -6.50
C ASN A 35 1.49 31.81 -6.72
N ASP A 36 2.17 31.04 -5.88
CA ASP A 36 3.61 30.79 -5.97
C ASP A 36 3.88 29.45 -6.67
N ASN A 37 4.50 29.50 -7.85
CA ASN A 37 4.81 28.32 -8.66
C ASN A 37 5.77 27.34 -7.96
N SER A 38 6.62 27.81 -7.03
CA SER A 38 7.53 26.94 -6.28
C SER A 38 6.80 26.13 -5.22
N LEU A 39 5.86 26.76 -4.50
CA LEU A 39 4.99 26.09 -3.53
C LEU A 39 4.01 25.15 -4.23
N LYS A 40 3.55 25.49 -5.43
CA LYS A 40 2.66 24.64 -6.22
C LYS A 40 3.25 23.25 -6.49
N ASN A 41 4.53 23.18 -6.89
CA ASN A 41 5.20 21.89 -7.11
C ASN A 41 5.32 21.06 -5.82
N LEU A 42 5.66 21.71 -4.70
CA LEU A 42 5.75 21.03 -3.41
C LEU A 42 4.37 20.51 -2.95
N HIS A 43 3.32 21.31 -3.10
CA HIS A 43 1.95 20.92 -2.79
C HIS A 43 1.47 19.74 -3.66
N GLU A 44 1.76 19.76 -4.96
CA GLU A 44 1.47 18.64 -5.86
C GLU A 44 2.23 17.37 -5.44
N MET A 45 3.50 17.48 -5.06
CA MET A 45 4.29 16.34 -4.56
C MET A 45 3.70 15.75 -3.28
N ILE A 46 3.34 16.59 -2.31
CA ILE A 46 2.73 16.15 -1.04
C ILE A 46 1.38 15.47 -1.33
N TYR A 47 0.53 16.11 -2.14
CA TYR A 47 -0.77 15.56 -2.52
C TYR A 47 -0.65 14.19 -3.18
N GLU A 48 0.25 14.05 -4.16
CA GLU A 48 0.45 12.76 -4.83
C GLU A 48 1.03 11.70 -3.88
N SER A 49 1.87 12.11 -2.92
CA SER A 49 2.34 11.23 -1.85
C SER A 49 1.20 10.73 -0.96
N ASP A 50 0.34 11.64 -0.48
CA ASP A 50 -0.81 11.31 0.37
C ASP A 50 -1.80 10.40 -0.36
N VAL A 51 -2.09 10.72 -1.62
CA VAL A 51 -2.93 9.90 -2.50
C VAL A 51 -2.35 8.49 -2.65
N ASN A 52 -1.04 8.36 -2.89
CA ASN A 52 -0.40 7.06 -2.99
C ASN A 52 -0.47 6.29 -1.66
N GLN A 53 -0.20 6.96 -0.54
CA GLN A 53 -0.23 6.33 0.78
C GLN A 53 -1.64 5.84 1.13
N PHE A 54 -2.67 6.66 0.90
CA PHE A 54 -4.06 6.25 1.13
C PHE A 54 -4.48 5.10 0.20
N SER A 55 -4.00 5.08 -1.04
CA SER A 55 -4.25 3.97 -1.98
C SER A 55 -3.64 2.65 -1.48
N VAL A 56 -2.44 2.71 -0.88
CA VAL A 56 -1.81 1.58 -0.19
C VAL A 56 -2.66 1.17 1.02
N ASP A 57 -3.13 2.11 1.82
CA ASP A 57 -3.97 1.84 2.99
C ASP A 57 -5.31 1.18 2.62
N LEU A 58 -5.90 1.61 1.49
CA LEU A 58 -7.14 1.04 0.95
C LEU A 58 -6.95 -0.40 0.47
N LEU A 59 -5.86 -0.69 -0.25
CA LEU A 59 -5.59 -2.02 -0.79
C LEU A 59 -5.05 -2.99 0.26
N MET A 60 -4.35 -2.48 1.28
CA MET A 60 -3.72 -3.26 2.32
C MET A 60 -4.05 -2.68 3.72
N PRO A 61 -5.31 -2.79 4.18
CA PRO A 61 -5.71 -2.26 5.47
C PRO A 61 -4.91 -2.87 6.62
N LYS A 62 -4.50 -2.04 7.59
CA LYS A 62 -3.65 -2.47 8.73
C LYS A 62 -4.16 -3.75 9.40
N LYS A 63 -5.44 -3.76 9.82
CA LYS A 63 -6.06 -4.91 10.48
C LYS A 63 -6.00 -6.20 9.64
N GLN A 64 -6.15 -6.07 8.32
CA GLN A 64 -6.11 -7.21 7.40
C GLN A 64 -4.68 -7.73 7.24
N ILE A 65 -3.70 -6.84 7.14
CA ILE A 65 -2.28 -7.21 7.10
C ILE A 65 -1.87 -7.90 8.40
N GLU A 66 -2.22 -7.34 9.55
CA GLU A 66 -1.94 -7.94 10.86
C GLU A 66 -2.55 -9.35 10.95
N ALA A 67 -3.81 -9.52 10.57
CA ALA A 67 -4.46 -10.83 10.58
C ALA A 67 -3.76 -11.86 9.67
N LEU A 68 -3.28 -11.43 8.49
CA LEU A 68 -2.52 -12.30 7.59
C LEU A 68 -1.17 -12.70 8.19
N VAL A 69 -0.48 -11.77 8.86
CA VAL A 69 0.78 -12.04 9.55
C VAL A 69 0.56 -13.01 10.70
N TYR A 70 -0.37 -12.75 11.62
CA TYR A 70 -0.67 -13.66 12.73
C TYR A 70 -1.04 -15.05 12.24
N ASN A 71 -1.94 -15.15 11.26
CA ASN A 71 -2.33 -16.45 10.68
C ASN A 71 -1.14 -17.17 10.03
N PHE A 72 -0.18 -16.45 9.44
CA PHE A 72 1.03 -17.06 8.89
C PHE A 72 1.91 -17.68 9.99
N TYR A 73 2.13 -16.97 11.10
CA TYR A 73 2.90 -17.49 12.23
C TYR A 73 2.23 -18.74 12.84
N GLU A 74 0.93 -18.67 13.09
CA GLU A 74 0.13 -19.78 13.63
C GLU A 74 0.20 -21.03 12.73
N VAL A 75 -0.12 -20.89 11.44
CA VAL A 75 -0.18 -22.04 10.51
C VAL A 75 1.19 -22.68 10.27
N ASN A 76 2.27 -21.92 10.38
CA ASN A 76 3.63 -22.43 10.18
C ASN A 76 4.32 -22.84 11.50
N ASN A 77 3.63 -22.75 12.65
CA ASN A 77 4.18 -23.01 13.99
C ASN A 77 5.47 -22.20 14.27
N ILE A 78 5.50 -20.95 13.82
CA ILE A 78 6.62 -20.03 14.03
C ILE A 78 6.35 -19.24 15.31
N ASN A 79 7.35 -19.09 16.17
CA ASN A 79 7.23 -18.24 17.34
C ASN A 79 7.26 -16.75 16.91
N LEU A 80 6.27 -15.97 17.34
CA LEU A 80 6.20 -14.53 17.07
C LEU A 80 7.47 -13.78 17.51
N SER A 81 8.17 -14.26 18.54
CA SER A 81 9.41 -13.64 19.01
C SER A 81 10.67 -14.08 18.26
N SER A 82 10.62 -15.08 17.38
CA SER A 82 11.83 -15.63 16.73
C SER A 82 12.23 -14.96 15.42
N GLY A 83 11.55 -13.91 14.97
CA GLY A 83 11.76 -13.34 13.63
C GLY A 83 11.48 -14.33 12.49
N LEU A 84 11.63 -13.93 11.22
CA LEU A 84 11.53 -14.84 10.08
C LEU A 84 12.89 -15.04 9.40
N SER A 85 13.17 -16.27 8.99
CA SER A 85 14.22 -16.53 8.00
C SER A 85 13.86 -15.91 6.65
N GLU A 86 14.84 -15.71 5.77
CA GLU A 86 14.60 -15.20 4.42
C GLU A 86 13.55 -16.03 3.64
N LYS A 87 13.58 -17.36 3.82
CA LYS A 87 12.62 -18.28 3.19
C LYS A 87 11.20 -18.05 3.72
N GLU A 88 11.05 -17.84 5.02
CA GLU A 88 9.75 -17.57 5.66
C GLU A 88 9.23 -16.18 5.31
N ARG A 89 10.09 -15.16 5.32
CA ARG A 89 9.76 -13.82 4.84
C ARG A 89 9.25 -13.86 3.40
N ASN A 90 9.95 -14.55 2.51
CA ASN A 90 9.50 -14.70 1.12
C ASN A 90 8.16 -15.43 1.00
N LYS A 91 7.88 -16.44 1.85
CA LYS A 91 6.57 -17.10 1.89
C LYS A 91 5.47 -16.16 2.39
N LEU A 92 5.73 -15.37 3.42
CA LEU A 92 4.78 -14.38 3.93
C LEU A 92 4.47 -13.30 2.89
N LEU A 93 5.50 -12.76 2.22
CA LEU A 93 5.31 -11.80 1.13
C LEU A 93 4.53 -12.39 -0.04
N ASN A 94 4.75 -13.67 -0.39
CA ASN A 94 3.94 -14.38 -1.37
C ASN A 94 2.49 -14.49 -0.93
N LEU A 95 2.24 -14.89 0.33
CA LEU A 95 0.89 -15.02 0.88
C LEU A 95 0.13 -13.69 0.76
N ILE A 96 0.72 -12.58 1.22
CA ILE A 96 0.08 -11.26 1.17
C ILE A 96 -0.13 -10.82 -0.29
N SER A 97 0.91 -10.95 -1.12
CA SER A 97 0.87 -10.58 -2.54
C SER A 97 -0.25 -11.29 -3.30
N THR A 98 -0.39 -12.60 -3.09
CA THR A 98 -1.43 -13.40 -3.75
C THR A 98 -2.81 -13.12 -3.15
N LYS A 99 -2.93 -13.00 -1.82
CA LYS A 99 -4.23 -12.83 -1.16
C LYS A 99 -4.85 -11.44 -1.42
N LEU A 100 -4.03 -10.42 -1.56
CA LEU A 100 -4.47 -9.03 -1.76
C LEU A 100 -4.29 -8.53 -3.19
N GLU A 101 -3.73 -9.37 -4.09
CA GLU A 101 -3.44 -9.04 -5.49
C GLU A 101 -2.59 -7.76 -5.61
N VAL A 102 -1.50 -7.74 -4.85
CA VAL A 102 -0.50 -6.65 -4.84
C VAL A 102 0.88 -7.19 -5.16
N SER A 103 1.83 -6.33 -5.53
CA SER A 103 3.21 -6.78 -5.73
C SER A 103 3.87 -7.15 -4.40
N LYS A 104 4.83 -8.08 -4.42
CA LYS A 104 5.62 -8.44 -3.22
C LYS A 104 6.38 -7.25 -2.65
N VAL A 105 6.84 -6.35 -3.53
CA VAL A 105 7.52 -5.10 -3.14
C VAL A 105 6.57 -4.20 -2.35
N ALA A 106 5.34 -4.01 -2.84
CA ALA A 106 4.33 -3.21 -2.12
C ALA A 106 3.95 -3.85 -0.77
N ALA A 107 3.81 -5.18 -0.72
CA ALA A 107 3.57 -5.90 0.52
C ALA A 107 4.72 -5.73 1.53
N GLY A 108 5.96 -5.81 1.08
CA GLY A 108 7.14 -5.61 1.92
C GLY A 108 7.24 -4.20 2.48
N LEU A 109 7.05 -3.19 1.63
CA LEU A 109 7.02 -1.79 2.05
C LEU A 109 5.89 -1.52 3.04
N ARG A 110 4.72 -2.14 2.83
CA ARG A 110 3.58 -2.01 3.74
C ARG A 110 3.90 -2.55 5.14
N LEU A 111 4.50 -3.73 5.23
CA LEU A 111 4.89 -4.31 6.52
C LEU A 111 5.90 -3.43 7.26
N TYR A 112 6.91 -2.93 6.54
CA TYR A 112 7.87 -1.97 7.09
C TYR A 112 7.18 -0.71 7.63
N ASN A 113 6.30 -0.09 6.86
CA ASN A 113 5.57 1.13 7.27
C ASN A 113 4.65 0.90 8.46
N LEU A 114 4.17 -0.33 8.67
CA LEU A 114 3.35 -0.69 9.83
C LEU A 114 4.18 -1.04 11.08
N GLY A 115 5.52 -1.02 10.99
CA GLY A 115 6.41 -1.46 12.07
C GLY A 115 6.40 -2.97 12.29
N ILE A 116 5.93 -3.74 11.30
CA ILE A 116 5.91 -5.20 11.35
C ILE A 116 7.25 -5.68 10.78
N HIS A 117 8.23 -5.80 11.67
CA HIS A 117 9.56 -6.27 11.32
C HIS A 117 9.55 -7.79 11.12
N ILE A 118 9.84 -8.22 9.89
CA ILE A 118 9.91 -9.64 9.46
C ILE A 118 11.25 -9.97 8.80
#